data_AF-A0A7C5NK42-F1
#
_entry.id   AF-A0A7C5NK42-F1
#
_cell.length_a   1.000
_cell.length_b   1.000
_cell.length_c   1.000
_cell.angle_alpha   90.00
_cell.angle_beta   90.00
_cell.angle_gamma   90.00
#
_symmetry.space_group_name_H-M   'P 1'
#
loop_
_entity.id
_entity.type
_entity.pdbx_description
1 polymer ?
#
loop_
_entity_poly.entity_id
_entity_poly.type
_entity_poly.pdbx_seq_one_letter_code
_entity_poly.pdbx_strand_id
1 'polypeptide(L)'
;MTRNTLDAGSLLTSLKDKKIMMMPDLKNILGSSCRMTVLRKMRELDYITSYSHSGKYYSLKRIARYNRHGIWSCRSAMFSKVGTLKKTIKFQIDNSTKGFSASELHKILKVKVEDVLLELVNIKSITRKKMSGVFIYYSAASNLKKKQVVTRKAKLQSPDVEMNPDVLMYELKAALIIFYSTLNEKQRRLYAGYESLKIGHGGDKRIGELLDIDKKTVAKGRQELLGGETEVDNIRESGGGRKSVKKNSGGN
;
A
#
# COMPACT_ATOMS: atom_id res chain seq x y z
N MET A 1 -43.08 26.20 32.21
CA MET A 1 -42.13 25.31 32.92
C MET A 1 -40.74 25.50 32.34
N THR A 2 -39.95 26.37 32.94
CA THR A 2 -38.63 26.82 32.48
C THR A 2 -37.54 25.87 32.97
N ARG A 3 -37.17 24.88 32.14
CA ARG A 3 -35.93 24.12 32.36
C ARG A 3 -34.75 24.98 31.90
N ASN A 4 -34.13 25.67 32.84
CA ASN A 4 -32.91 26.43 32.63
C ASN A 4 -31.72 25.45 32.52
N THR A 5 -31.62 24.69 31.42
CA THR A 5 -30.67 23.58 31.29
C THR A 5 -29.46 23.95 30.43
N LEU A 6 -28.65 24.90 30.90
CA LEU A 6 -27.28 25.10 30.41
C LEU A 6 -26.26 24.39 31.32
N ASP A 7 -26.62 23.21 31.83
CA ASP A 7 -25.77 22.42 32.71
C ASP A 7 -24.89 21.43 31.93
N ALA A 8 -23.60 21.42 32.23
CA ALA A 8 -22.65 20.46 31.68
C ALA A 8 -22.85 19.04 32.24
N GLY A 9 -23.46 18.91 33.43
CA GLY A 9 -23.76 17.61 34.07
C GLY A 9 -24.61 16.68 33.20
N SER A 10 -25.66 17.21 32.56
CA SER A 10 -26.53 16.45 31.65
C SER A 10 -25.78 15.86 30.45
N LEU A 11 -24.81 16.62 29.90
CA LEU A 11 -23.95 16.15 28.81
C LEU A 11 -23.01 15.05 29.29
N LEU A 12 -22.42 15.22 30.47
CA LEU A 12 -21.52 14.24 31.08
C LEU A 12 -22.21 12.89 31.29
N THR A 13 -23.40 12.88 31.89
CA THR A 13 -24.17 11.64 32.14
C THR A 13 -24.53 10.95 30.84
N SER A 14 -25.03 11.71 29.86
CA SER A 14 -25.41 11.17 28.54
C SER A 14 -24.21 10.58 27.78
N LEU A 15 -23.05 11.23 27.82
CA LEU A 15 -21.84 10.73 27.16
C LEU A 15 -21.19 9.55 27.89
N LYS A 16 -21.34 9.43 29.21
CA LYS A 16 -20.91 8.23 29.95
C LYS A 16 -21.67 6.99 29.52
N ASP A 17 -22.97 7.14 29.26
CA ASP A 17 -23.86 6.07 28.80
C ASP A 17 -23.63 5.77 27.31
N LYS A 18 -23.93 6.74 26.42
CA LYS A 18 -23.90 6.55 24.96
C LYS A 18 -22.49 6.44 24.36
N LYS A 19 -21.44 6.81 25.11
CA LYS A 19 -20.01 6.89 24.72
C LYS A 19 -19.69 7.93 23.65
N ILE A 20 -20.46 8.01 22.57
CA ILE A 20 -20.26 8.97 21.48
C ILE A 20 -21.59 9.62 21.09
N MET A 21 -21.53 10.89 20.69
CA MET A 21 -22.71 11.65 20.26
C MET A 21 -22.37 12.58 19.11
N MET A 22 -23.36 12.96 18.31
CA MET A 22 -23.22 13.97 17.26
C MET A 22 -23.67 15.35 17.77
N MET A 23 -23.28 16.39 17.04
CA MET A 23 -23.64 17.77 17.40
C MET A 23 -25.16 18.00 17.59
N PRO A 24 -26.07 17.45 16.77
CA PRO A 24 -27.52 17.60 17.00
C PRO A 24 -27.96 17.03 18.35
N ASP A 25 -27.45 15.88 18.77
CA ASP A 25 -27.81 15.27 20.05
C ASP A 25 -27.34 16.13 21.23
N LEU A 26 -26.13 16.69 21.13
CA LEU A 26 -25.56 17.57 22.15
C LEU A 26 -26.37 18.88 22.27
N LYS A 27 -26.82 19.45 21.15
CA LYS A 27 -27.70 20.62 21.13
C LYS A 27 -29.03 20.34 21.83
N ASN A 28 -29.62 19.19 21.55
CA ASN A 28 -30.90 18.77 22.14
C ASN A 28 -30.78 18.58 23.65
N ILE A 29 -29.71 17.95 24.15
CA ILE A 29 -29.49 17.76 25.59
C ILE A 29 -29.27 19.10 26.30
N LEU A 30 -28.51 20.02 25.70
CA LEU A 30 -28.23 21.32 26.30
C LEU A 30 -29.37 22.34 26.10
N GLY A 31 -30.41 22.01 25.32
CA GLY A 31 -31.46 22.96 24.97
C GLY A 31 -30.95 24.21 24.26
N SER A 32 -29.83 24.13 23.53
CA SER A 32 -29.21 25.26 22.84
C SER A 32 -28.99 24.97 21.36
N SER A 33 -29.48 25.85 20.48
CA SER A 33 -29.23 25.77 19.04
C SER A 33 -27.81 26.23 18.66
N CYS A 34 -27.13 26.97 19.54
CA CYS A 34 -25.82 27.57 19.31
C CYS A 34 -24.68 26.56 19.51
N ARG A 35 -24.01 26.18 18.40
CA ARG A 35 -22.86 25.25 18.42
C ARG A 35 -21.75 25.72 19.36
N MET A 36 -21.46 27.02 19.38
CA MET A 36 -20.40 27.58 20.22
C MET A 36 -20.69 27.44 21.72
N THR A 37 -21.96 27.55 22.12
CA THR A 37 -22.41 27.32 23.51
C THR A 37 -22.20 25.87 23.91
N VAL A 38 -22.61 24.92 23.05
CA VAL A 38 -22.37 23.48 23.26
C VAL A 38 -20.89 23.19 23.41
N LEU A 39 -20.05 23.68 22.49
CA LEU A 39 -18.60 23.44 22.54
C LEU A 39 -17.93 24.09 23.76
N ARG A 40 -18.41 25.25 24.21
CA ARG A 40 -17.94 25.87 25.47
C ARG A 40 -18.20 24.95 26.66
N LYS A 41 -19.41 24.40 26.78
CA LYS A 41 -19.76 23.44 27.85
C LYS A 41 -19.03 22.10 27.72
N MET A 42 -18.85 21.60 26.51
CA MET A 42 -18.05 20.40 26.26
C MET A 42 -16.58 20.57 26.64
N ARG A 43 -15.99 21.78 26.49
CA ARG A 43 -14.62 22.07 26.94
C ARG A 43 -14.45 21.92 28.45
N GLU A 44 -15.45 22.29 29.24
CA GLU A 44 -15.45 22.10 30.70
C GLU A 44 -15.33 20.60 31.09
N LEU A 45 -15.64 19.68 30.16
CA LEU A 45 -15.64 18.23 30.37
C LEU A 45 -14.45 17.48 29.75
N ASP A 46 -13.45 18.19 29.20
CA ASP A 46 -12.34 17.62 28.44
C ASP A 46 -12.82 16.71 27.30
N TYR A 47 -13.70 17.24 26.44
CA TYR A 47 -14.19 16.48 25.30
C TYR A 47 -13.09 16.20 24.26
N ILE A 48 -13.31 15.14 23.48
CA ILE A 48 -12.52 14.76 22.31
C ILE A 48 -13.43 14.65 21.10
N THR A 49 -12.88 14.88 19.91
CA THR A 49 -13.56 14.69 18.63
C THR A 49 -12.96 13.53 17.86
N SER A 50 -13.78 12.87 17.06
CA SER A 50 -13.28 11.84 16.15
C SER A 50 -12.37 12.49 15.10
N TYR A 51 -11.28 11.84 14.75
CA TYR A 51 -10.52 12.23 13.55
C TYR A 51 -11.11 11.60 12.28
N SER A 52 -11.92 10.54 12.43
CA SER A 52 -12.71 9.94 11.35
C SER A 52 -14.03 10.70 11.12
N HIS A 53 -14.76 10.33 10.06
CA HIS A 53 -16.12 10.83 9.77
C HIS A 53 -16.19 12.36 9.78
N SER A 54 -15.13 13.03 9.34
CA SER A 54 -15.02 14.50 9.30
C SER A 54 -15.24 15.19 10.66
N GLY A 55 -14.91 14.54 11.77
CA GLY A 55 -15.06 15.14 13.11
C GLY A 55 -16.49 15.28 13.61
N LYS A 56 -17.40 14.42 13.11
CA LYS A 56 -18.82 14.45 13.49
C LYS A 56 -19.10 13.94 14.90
N TYR A 57 -18.25 13.06 15.44
CA TYR A 57 -18.49 12.43 16.74
C TYR A 57 -17.69 13.10 17.85
N TYR A 58 -18.36 13.26 18.99
CA TYR A 58 -17.83 13.85 20.21
C TYR A 58 -17.89 12.81 21.33
N SER A 59 -16.88 12.81 22.17
CA SER A 59 -16.79 11.95 23.35
C SER A 59 -16.02 12.66 24.46
N LEU A 60 -15.76 11.97 25.57
CA LEU A 60 -15.00 12.49 26.70
C LEU A 60 -13.64 11.81 26.77
N LYS A 61 -12.59 12.59 27.04
CA LYS A 61 -11.24 12.04 27.22
C LYS A 61 -11.17 10.99 28.32
N ARG A 62 -11.92 11.21 29.41
CA ARG A 62 -11.92 10.33 30.60
C ARG A 62 -12.50 8.92 30.38
N ILE A 63 -13.34 8.72 29.36
CA ILE A 63 -13.93 7.39 29.06
C ILE A 63 -13.22 6.67 27.90
N ALA A 64 -12.26 7.35 27.25
CA ALA A 64 -11.59 6.84 26.08
C ALA A 64 -10.61 5.71 26.41
N ARG A 65 -10.74 4.59 25.70
CA ARG A 65 -9.87 3.41 25.85
C ARG A 65 -8.87 3.37 24.69
N TYR A 66 -7.76 4.08 24.86
CA TYR A 66 -6.71 4.15 23.84
C TYR A 66 -5.87 2.87 23.81
N ASN A 67 -5.57 2.39 22.61
CA ASN A 67 -4.62 1.30 22.39
C ASN A 67 -3.16 1.78 22.48
N ARG A 68 -2.21 0.89 22.21
CA ARG A 68 -0.76 1.19 22.18
C ARG A 68 -0.35 2.32 21.23
N HIS A 69 -1.16 2.60 20.21
CA HIS A 69 -0.94 3.68 19.25
C HIS A 69 -1.63 4.98 19.66
N GLY A 70 -2.26 5.05 20.84
CA GLY A 70 -2.99 6.22 21.29
C GLY A 70 -4.33 6.41 20.58
N ILE A 71 -4.90 5.33 20.02
CA ILE A 71 -6.13 5.36 19.22
C ILE A 71 -7.23 4.63 19.97
N TRP A 72 -8.40 5.25 20.04
CA TRP A 72 -9.60 4.64 20.57
C TRP A 72 -10.63 4.48 19.43
N SER A 73 -11.09 3.25 19.23
CA SER A 73 -12.20 2.94 18.32
C SER A 73 -13.48 2.77 19.12
N CYS A 74 -14.54 3.47 18.75
CA CYS A 74 -15.85 3.35 19.35
C CYS A 74 -16.93 3.43 18.27
N ARG A 75 -17.70 2.34 18.07
CA ARG A 75 -18.81 2.27 17.10
C ARG A 75 -18.41 2.83 15.72
N SER A 76 -17.29 2.36 15.18
CA SER A 76 -16.69 2.80 13.91
C SER A 76 -16.07 4.20 13.88
N ALA A 77 -16.32 5.05 14.89
CA ALA A 77 -15.63 6.32 15.03
C ALA A 77 -14.24 6.13 15.67
N MET A 78 -13.25 6.81 15.10
CA MET A 78 -11.87 6.75 15.54
C MET A 78 -11.46 8.06 16.21
N PHE A 79 -10.88 7.95 17.40
CA PHE A 79 -10.40 9.03 18.24
C PHE A 79 -8.91 8.86 18.51
N SER A 80 -8.21 9.98 18.65
CA SER A 80 -6.78 9.99 18.94
C SER A 80 -6.50 10.78 20.20
N LYS A 81 -5.57 10.28 21.02
CA LYS A 81 -5.10 10.97 22.23
C LYS A 81 -4.46 12.33 21.90
N VAL A 82 -3.92 12.48 20.68
CA VAL A 82 -3.29 13.73 20.20
C VAL A 82 -4.22 14.60 19.33
N GLY A 83 -5.50 14.22 19.19
CA GLY A 83 -6.53 15.00 18.52
C GLY A 83 -6.71 14.67 17.04
N THR A 84 -6.35 15.61 16.16
CA THR A 84 -6.70 15.53 14.72
C THR A 84 -5.92 14.45 13.96
N LEU A 85 -6.41 14.06 12.78
CA LEU A 85 -5.73 13.08 11.92
C LEU A 85 -4.31 13.53 11.54
N LYS A 86 -4.13 14.82 11.19
CA LYS A 86 -2.83 15.44 10.90
C LYS A 86 -1.83 15.26 12.05
N LYS A 87 -2.23 15.67 13.26
CA LYS A 87 -1.40 15.54 14.47
C LYS A 87 -1.10 14.07 14.78
N THR A 88 -2.08 13.20 14.59
CA THR A 88 -1.94 11.76 14.82
C THR A 88 -0.93 11.13 13.86
N ILE A 89 -1.03 11.37 12.55
CA ILE A 89 -0.09 10.84 11.56
C ILE A 89 1.33 11.33 11.87
N LYS A 90 1.50 12.62 12.15
CA LYS A 90 2.81 13.17 12.52
C LYS A 90 3.37 12.48 13.78
N PHE A 91 2.54 12.35 14.82
CA PHE A 91 2.92 11.65 16.05
C PHE A 91 3.33 10.20 15.78
N GLN A 92 2.59 9.44 14.97
CA GLN A 92 2.95 8.06 14.61
C GLN A 92 4.30 8.01 13.90
N ILE A 93 4.51 8.88 12.91
CA ILE A 93 5.75 8.92 12.13
C ILE A 93 6.94 9.30 13.02
N ASP A 94 6.81 10.32 13.87
CA ASP A 94 7.90 10.77 14.74
C ASP A 94 8.28 9.73 15.79
N ASN A 95 7.33 8.93 16.27
CA ASN A 95 7.57 7.84 17.23
C ASN A 95 7.88 6.49 16.57
N SER A 96 7.91 6.41 15.24
CA SER A 96 8.24 5.18 14.54
C SER A 96 9.74 4.93 14.52
N THR A 97 10.16 3.68 14.69
CA THR A 97 11.57 3.27 14.54
C THR A 97 12.00 3.12 13.08
N LYS A 98 11.04 2.99 12.15
CA LYS A 98 11.31 2.67 10.73
C LYS A 98 10.54 3.55 9.72
N GLY A 99 9.86 4.59 10.21
CA GLY A 99 8.86 5.32 9.42
C GLY A 99 7.62 4.47 9.14
N PHE A 100 6.78 4.92 8.21
CA PHE A 100 5.58 4.19 7.81
C PHE A 100 5.25 4.38 6.33
N SER A 101 4.69 3.35 5.68
CA SER A 101 3.95 3.52 4.43
C SER A 101 2.52 3.99 4.67
N ALA A 102 1.86 4.47 3.61
CA ALA A 102 0.43 4.82 3.66
C ALA A 102 -0.42 3.61 4.10
N SER A 103 -0.15 2.41 3.55
CA SER A 103 -0.87 1.17 3.91
C SER A 103 -0.65 0.75 5.36
N GLU A 104 0.57 0.90 5.90
CA GLU A 104 0.85 0.63 7.32
C GLU A 104 0.06 1.58 8.24
N LEU A 105 0.03 2.88 7.91
CA LEU A 105 -0.76 3.87 8.63
C LEU A 105 -2.27 3.60 8.50
N HIS A 106 -2.76 3.25 7.31
CA HIS A 106 -4.16 2.90 7.10
C HIS A 106 -4.60 1.74 8.00
N LYS A 107 -3.78 0.68 8.10
CA LYS A 107 -4.06 -0.48 8.98
C LYS A 107 -4.20 -0.09 10.44
N ILE A 108 -3.43 0.90 10.91
CA ILE A 108 -3.42 1.39 12.29
C ILE A 108 -4.56 2.40 12.53
N LEU A 109 -4.68 3.41 11.66
CA LEU A 109 -5.61 4.54 11.81
C LEU A 109 -7.03 4.23 11.35
N LYS A 110 -7.22 3.15 10.56
CA LYS A 110 -8.50 2.70 9.99
C LYS A 110 -9.22 3.74 9.13
N VAL A 111 -8.46 4.70 8.56
CA VAL A 111 -8.96 5.75 7.67
C VAL A 111 -8.00 5.96 6.51
N LYS A 112 -8.47 6.51 5.40
CA LYS A 112 -7.63 6.95 4.28
C LYS A 112 -6.67 8.06 4.75
N VAL A 113 -5.41 8.01 4.36
CA VAL A 113 -4.33 8.89 4.90
C VAL A 113 -3.57 9.67 3.84
N GLU A 114 -3.74 9.31 2.57
CA GLU A 114 -2.94 9.76 1.43
C GLU A 114 -2.98 11.27 1.25
N ASP A 115 -4.18 11.86 1.29
CA ASP A 115 -4.36 13.30 1.10
C ASP A 115 -3.70 14.09 2.25
N VAL A 116 -3.83 13.58 3.48
CA VAL A 116 -3.22 14.19 4.66
C VAL A 116 -1.70 14.03 4.65
N LEU A 117 -1.20 12.89 4.21
CA LEU A 117 0.24 12.65 4.05
C LEU A 117 0.85 13.56 2.99
N LEU A 118 0.16 13.75 1.86
CA LEU A 118 0.59 14.67 0.81
C LEU A 118 0.66 16.10 1.34
N GLU A 119 -0.37 16.55 2.05
CA GLU A 119 -0.39 17.86 2.69
C GLU A 119 0.78 18.02 3.68
N LEU A 120 0.99 17.05 4.57
CA LEU A 120 2.06 17.09 5.58
C LEU A 120 3.46 17.14 4.95
N VAL A 121 3.66 16.50 3.80
CA VAL A 121 4.90 16.57 3.00
C VAL A 121 5.07 17.96 2.38
N ASN A 122 4.01 18.53 1.81
CA ASN A 122 4.05 19.84 1.17
C ASN A 122 4.42 20.95 2.16
N ILE A 123 3.89 20.89 3.39
CA ILE A 123 4.25 21.82 4.48
C ILE A 123 5.58 21.46 5.17
N LYS A 124 6.34 20.47 4.64
CA LYS A 124 7.63 20.00 5.15
C LYS A 124 7.62 19.51 6.61
N SER A 125 6.44 19.16 7.13
CA SER A 125 6.29 18.64 8.50
C SER A 125 6.71 17.19 8.67
N ILE A 126 6.76 16.46 7.54
CA ILE A 126 7.30 15.11 7.38
C ILE A 126 8.06 15.03 6.05
N THR A 127 8.88 14.01 5.86
CA THR A 127 9.56 13.75 4.59
C THR A 127 9.15 12.39 4.03
N ARG A 128 9.29 12.17 2.73
CA ARG A 128 9.03 10.88 2.09
C ARG A 128 10.22 10.42 1.25
N LYS A 129 10.44 9.11 1.16
CA LYS A 129 11.39 8.48 0.23
C LYS A 129 10.73 7.28 -0.43
N LYS A 130 10.91 7.13 -1.73
CA LYS A 130 10.45 5.95 -2.47
C LYS A 130 11.39 4.78 -2.19
N MET A 131 10.84 3.63 -1.79
CA MET A 131 11.56 2.39 -1.53
C MET A 131 10.73 1.23 -2.06
N SER A 132 11.29 0.44 -2.99
CA SER A 132 10.62 -0.69 -3.63
C SER A 132 9.23 -0.32 -4.18
N GLY A 133 9.15 0.77 -4.95
CA GLY A 133 7.90 1.25 -5.57
C GLY A 133 6.98 2.05 -4.65
N VAL A 134 7.09 1.92 -3.32
CA VAL A 134 6.18 2.54 -2.34
C VAL A 134 6.83 3.74 -1.64
N PHE A 135 6.04 4.76 -1.32
CA PHE A 135 6.51 5.87 -0.49
C PHE A 135 6.51 5.50 0.99
N ILE A 136 7.67 5.64 1.63
CA ILE A 136 7.82 5.58 3.08
C ILE A 136 7.98 7.00 3.61
N TYR A 137 7.20 7.31 4.63
CA TYR A 137 7.16 8.60 5.30
C TYR A 137 7.97 8.55 6.59
N TYR A 138 8.75 9.60 6.79
CA TYR A 138 9.75 9.75 7.85
C TYR A 138 9.57 11.08 8.56
N SER A 139 10.12 11.18 9.76
CA SER A 139 10.17 12.44 10.49
C SER A 139 10.89 13.52 9.66
N ALA A 140 10.52 14.78 9.87
CA ALA A 140 11.26 15.91 9.32
C ALA A 140 12.60 16.13 10.06
N ALA A 141 12.71 15.67 11.31
CA ALA A 141 13.93 15.80 12.09
C ALA A 141 15.06 14.90 11.51
N SER A 142 16.17 15.52 11.11
CA SER A 142 17.26 14.83 10.39
C SER A 142 17.82 13.61 11.14
N ASN A 143 18.03 13.73 12.44
CA ASN A 143 18.56 12.64 13.27
C ASN A 143 17.60 11.45 13.35
N LEU A 144 16.31 11.71 13.57
CA LEU A 144 15.29 10.65 13.59
C LEU A 144 15.13 10.01 12.21
N LYS A 145 15.07 10.83 11.15
CA LYS A 145 14.97 10.35 9.77
C LYS A 145 16.12 9.41 9.42
N LYS A 146 17.37 9.76 9.75
CA LYS A 146 18.54 8.90 9.49
C LYS A 146 18.38 7.54 10.17
N LYS A 147 18.03 7.52 11.46
CA LYS A 147 17.76 6.27 12.21
C LYS A 147 16.64 5.45 11.56
N GLN A 148 15.53 6.09 11.23
CA GLN A 148 14.37 5.41 10.62
C GLN A 148 14.70 4.77 9.28
N VAL A 149 15.43 5.49 8.41
CA VAL A 149 15.82 4.98 7.09
C VAL A 149 16.75 3.78 7.21
N VAL A 150 17.73 3.82 8.13
CA VAL A 150 18.65 2.69 8.37
C VAL A 150 17.87 1.46 8.84
N THR A 151 17.02 1.61 9.86
CA THR A 151 16.17 0.51 10.38
C THR A 151 15.25 -0.06 9.31
N ARG A 152 14.65 0.80 8.47
CA ARG A 152 13.75 0.37 7.38
C ARG A 152 14.49 -0.47 6.34
N LYS A 153 15.72 -0.07 5.97
CA LYS A 153 16.56 -0.84 5.03
C LYS A 153 16.95 -2.19 5.61
N ALA A 154 17.43 -2.23 6.86
CA ALA A 154 17.80 -3.47 7.52
C ALA A 154 16.63 -4.47 7.56
N LYS A 155 15.41 -3.99 7.83
CA LYS A 155 14.20 -4.84 7.86
C LYS A 155 13.68 -5.25 6.47
N LEU A 156 14.09 -4.58 5.40
CA LEU A 156 13.79 -5.00 4.03
C LEU A 156 14.80 -6.04 3.50
N GLN A 157 15.98 -6.12 4.12
CA GLN A 157 17.02 -7.08 3.77
C GLN A 157 16.92 -8.38 4.58
N SER A 158 16.07 -8.43 5.62
CA SER A 158 15.78 -9.66 6.36
C SER A 158 14.78 -10.53 5.59
N PRO A 159 15.06 -11.82 5.34
CA PRO A 159 14.19 -12.74 4.59
C PRO A 159 12.79 -12.97 5.17
N ASP A 160 12.55 -12.64 6.45
CA ASP A 160 11.36 -13.07 7.21
C ASP A 160 10.17 -12.08 7.24
N VAL A 161 10.03 -11.17 6.28
CA VAL A 161 8.89 -10.22 6.29
C VAL A 161 7.78 -10.72 5.39
N GLU A 162 6.68 -11.18 6.01
CA GLU A 162 5.34 -11.40 5.43
C GLU A 162 5.13 -10.58 4.15
N MET A 163 5.00 -11.29 3.04
CA MET A 163 5.03 -10.75 1.68
C MET A 163 3.94 -9.69 1.49
N ASN A 164 4.36 -8.44 1.33
CA ASN A 164 3.49 -7.38 0.82
C ASN A 164 3.29 -7.61 -0.69
N PRO A 165 2.04 -7.67 -1.21
CA PRO A 165 1.77 -7.97 -2.63
C PRO A 165 2.55 -7.11 -3.62
N ASP A 166 2.80 -5.85 -3.28
CA ASP A 166 3.54 -4.92 -4.15
C ASP A 166 5.05 -5.23 -4.20
N VAL A 167 5.62 -5.70 -3.09
CA VAL A 167 7.05 -6.09 -3.00
C VAL A 167 7.26 -7.43 -3.69
N LEU A 168 6.34 -8.38 -3.47
CA LEU A 168 6.29 -9.64 -4.18
C LEU A 168 6.27 -9.42 -5.70
N MET A 169 5.53 -8.43 -6.21
CA MET A 169 5.49 -8.15 -7.64
C MET A 169 6.85 -7.73 -8.23
N TYR A 170 7.65 -6.94 -7.49
CA TYR A 170 8.99 -6.56 -7.96
C TYR A 170 9.99 -7.71 -7.86
N GLU A 171 9.91 -8.50 -6.79
CA GLU A 171 10.76 -9.68 -6.62
C GLU A 171 10.45 -10.76 -7.65
N LEU A 172 9.17 -11.01 -7.95
CA LEU A 172 8.74 -11.91 -9.03
C LEU A 172 9.18 -11.39 -10.39
N LYS A 173 9.11 -10.08 -10.67
CA LYS A 173 9.63 -9.51 -11.91
C LYS A 173 11.14 -9.70 -12.04
N ALA A 174 11.89 -9.47 -10.96
CA ALA A 174 13.34 -9.66 -10.95
C ALA A 174 13.72 -11.14 -11.12
N ALA A 175 13.05 -12.03 -10.38
CA ALA A 175 13.22 -13.48 -10.49
C ALA A 175 12.86 -13.98 -11.89
N LEU A 176 11.82 -13.42 -12.51
CA LEU A 176 11.43 -13.73 -13.87
C LEU A 176 12.52 -13.35 -14.88
N ILE A 177 13.13 -12.16 -14.75
CA ILE A 177 14.24 -11.73 -15.62
C ILE A 177 15.45 -12.66 -15.46
N ILE A 178 15.79 -13.03 -14.22
CA ILE A 178 16.89 -13.97 -13.93
C ILE A 178 16.59 -15.36 -14.50
N PHE A 179 15.38 -15.88 -14.31
CA PHE A 179 14.96 -17.15 -14.89
C PHE A 179 15.03 -17.10 -16.43
N TYR A 180 14.50 -16.04 -17.04
CA TYR A 180 14.51 -15.86 -18.48
C TYR A 180 15.94 -15.83 -19.05
N SER A 181 16.90 -15.26 -18.32
CA SER A 181 18.30 -15.24 -18.74
C SER A 181 18.95 -16.64 -18.72
N THR A 182 18.43 -17.59 -17.92
CA THR A 182 18.92 -18.98 -17.88
C THR A 182 18.42 -19.84 -19.05
N LEU A 183 17.38 -19.39 -19.75
CA LEU A 183 16.78 -20.10 -20.87
C LEU A 183 17.61 -19.96 -22.15
N ASN A 184 17.59 -20.99 -23.00
CA ASN A 184 18.15 -20.91 -24.35
C ASN A 184 17.22 -20.17 -25.33
N GLU A 185 17.69 -19.87 -26.54
CA GLU A 185 16.96 -19.06 -27.52
C GLU A 185 15.58 -19.63 -27.91
N LYS A 186 15.47 -20.96 -28.00
CA LYS A 186 14.19 -21.65 -28.28
C LYS A 186 13.24 -21.50 -27.09
N GLN A 187 13.71 -21.79 -25.88
CA GLN A 187 12.95 -21.68 -24.64
C GLN A 187 12.48 -20.25 -24.35
N ARG A 188 13.35 -19.26 -24.57
CA ARG A 188 13.01 -17.83 -24.42
C ARG A 188 11.86 -17.43 -25.33
N ARG A 189 11.95 -17.79 -26.61
CA ARG A 189 10.91 -17.53 -27.61
C ARG A 189 9.57 -18.18 -27.24
N LEU A 190 9.59 -19.46 -26.89
CA LEU A 190 8.38 -20.20 -26.48
C LEU A 190 7.79 -19.62 -25.19
N TYR A 191 8.61 -19.32 -24.19
CA TYR A 191 8.15 -18.71 -22.95
C TYR A 191 7.48 -17.35 -23.18
N ALA A 192 8.09 -16.49 -24.00
CA ALA A 192 7.50 -15.21 -24.37
C ALA A 192 6.17 -15.39 -25.13
N GLY A 193 6.10 -16.36 -26.05
CA GLY A 193 4.87 -16.72 -26.75
C GLY A 193 3.76 -17.19 -25.80
N TYR A 194 4.09 -18.00 -24.81
CA TYR A 194 3.17 -18.48 -23.77
C TYR A 194 2.64 -17.34 -22.89
N GLU A 195 3.50 -16.42 -22.45
CA GLU A 195 3.06 -15.25 -21.67
C GLU A 195 2.21 -14.29 -22.51
N SER A 196 2.49 -14.17 -23.81
CA SER A 196 1.65 -13.39 -24.74
C SER A 196 0.25 -14.00 -24.90
N LEU A 197 0.14 -15.33 -24.95
CA LEU A 197 -1.15 -16.04 -25.01
C LEU A 197 -2.04 -15.76 -23.79
N LYS A 198 -1.46 -15.71 -22.59
CA LYS A 198 -2.21 -15.36 -21.37
C LYS A 198 -2.80 -13.95 -21.42
N ILE A 199 -2.13 -13.03 -22.09
CA ILE A 199 -2.54 -11.62 -22.17
C ILE A 199 -3.56 -11.38 -23.30
N GLY A 200 -3.44 -12.11 -24.41
CA GLY A 200 -4.31 -11.93 -25.57
C GLY A 200 -3.93 -10.73 -26.43
N HIS A 201 -4.91 -9.90 -26.83
CA HIS A 201 -4.68 -8.79 -27.76
C HIS A 201 -3.66 -7.77 -27.21
N GLY A 202 -2.61 -7.50 -27.97
CA GLY A 202 -1.50 -6.62 -27.55
C GLY A 202 -0.42 -7.31 -26.70
N GLY A 203 -0.58 -8.61 -26.38
CA GLY A 203 0.36 -9.41 -25.61
C GLY A 203 1.79 -9.38 -26.17
N ASP A 204 1.96 -9.53 -27.48
CA ASP A 204 3.29 -9.56 -28.10
C ASP A 204 4.09 -8.28 -27.87
N LYS A 205 3.43 -7.12 -27.97
CA LYS A 205 4.07 -5.83 -27.76
C LYS A 205 4.50 -5.70 -26.30
N ARG A 206 3.59 -6.04 -25.38
CA ARG A 206 3.81 -5.92 -23.94
C ARG A 206 4.89 -6.87 -23.42
N ILE A 207 4.95 -8.09 -23.94
CA ILE A 207 5.98 -9.07 -23.58
C ILE A 207 7.32 -8.72 -24.22
N GLY A 208 7.33 -8.24 -25.46
CA GLY A 208 8.54 -7.74 -26.11
C GLY A 208 9.21 -6.61 -25.33
N GLU A 209 8.42 -5.62 -24.88
CA GLU A 209 8.90 -4.53 -24.03
C GLU A 209 9.39 -5.01 -22.65
N LEU A 210 8.77 -6.04 -22.07
CA LEU A 210 9.13 -6.56 -20.75
C LEU A 210 10.44 -7.38 -20.77
N LEU A 211 10.63 -8.21 -21.79
CA LEU A 211 11.73 -9.16 -21.89
C LEU A 211 12.86 -8.67 -22.82
N ASP A 212 12.74 -7.45 -23.34
CA ASP A 212 13.68 -6.81 -24.27
C ASP A 212 13.94 -7.66 -25.53
N ILE A 213 12.87 -8.13 -26.17
CA ILE A 213 12.93 -8.91 -27.41
C ILE A 213 11.96 -8.39 -28.47
N ASP A 214 12.27 -8.69 -29.74
CA ASP A 214 11.44 -8.25 -30.85
C ASP A 214 10.02 -8.86 -30.81
N LYS A 215 9.01 -8.04 -31.09
CA LYS A 215 7.60 -8.44 -31.11
C LYS A 215 7.34 -9.64 -32.03
N LYS A 216 8.04 -9.74 -33.16
CA LYS A 216 7.91 -10.85 -34.12
C LYS A 216 8.46 -12.15 -33.52
N THR A 217 9.50 -12.08 -32.68
CA THR A 217 10.03 -13.24 -31.94
C THR A 217 8.98 -13.78 -30.98
N VAL A 218 8.26 -12.91 -30.27
CA VAL A 218 7.14 -13.31 -29.40
C VAL A 218 6.01 -13.96 -30.21
N ALA A 219 5.62 -13.32 -31.32
CA ALA A 219 4.56 -13.83 -32.19
C ALA A 219 4.91 -15.21 -32.79
N LYS A 220 6.16 -15.41 -33.18
CA LYS A 220 6.69 -16.69 -33.68
C LYS A 220 6.58 -17.78 -32.61
N GLY A 221 7.01 -17.50 -31.38
CA GLY A 221 6.88 -18.45 -30.26
C GLY A 221 5.43 -18.84 -29.97
N ARG A 222 4.50 -17.89 -30.06
CA ARG A 222 3.06 -18.20 -29.94
C ARG A 222 2.57 -19.11 -31.07
N GLN A 223 2.97 -18.85 -32.31
CA GLN A 223 2.59 -19.69 -33.46
C GLN A 223 3.15 -21.11 -33.32
N GLU A 224 4.41 -21.25 -32.90
CA GLU A 224 5.03 -22.56 -32.61
C GLU A 224 4.25 -23.34 -31.53
N LEU A 225 3.81 -22.66 -30.46
CA LEU A 225 3.00 -23.26 -29.39
C LEU A 225 1.59 -23.68 -29.83
N LEU A 226 0.93 -22.87 -30.67
CA LEU A 226 -0.42 -23.17 -31.17
C LEU A 226 -0.41 -24.16 -32.33
N GLY A 227 0.67 -24.22 -33.10
CA GLY A 227 0.84 -25.10 -34.25
C GLY A 227 1.21 -26.54 -33.89
N GLY A 228 1.53 -26.83 -32.62
CA GLY A 228 1.86 -28.19 -32.17
C GLY A 228 3.23 -28.72 -32.61
N GLU A 229 4.08 -27.88 -33.21
CA GLU A 229 5.43 -28.22 -33.68
C GLU A 229 6.49 -28.22 -32.56
N THR A 230 6.09 -28.35 -31.29
CA THR A 230 7.04 -28.41 -30.19
C THR A 230 7.47 -29.85 -29.93
N GLU A 231 8.44 -30.34 -30.72
CA GLU A 231 9.21 -31.52 -30.31
C GLU A 231 9.89 -31.23 -28.96
N VAL A 232 9.44 -31.93 -27.92
CA VAL A 232 9.88 -31.76 -26.53
C VAL A 232 11.30 -32.34 -26.33
N ASP A 233 11.74 -33.28 -27.18
CA ASP A 233 12.95 -34.09 -26.95
C ASP A 233 14.18 -33.75 -27.81
N ASN A 234 14.08 -32.92 -28.85
CA ASN A 234 15.22 -32.65 -29.72
C ASN A 234 15.95 -31.36 -29.32
N ILE A 235 16.99 -31.51 -28.49
CA ILE A 235 17.97 -30.45 -28.15
C ILE A 235 18.85 -30.10 -29.37
N ARG A 236 18.91 -30.94 -30.40
CA ARG A 236 19.62 -30.69 -31.66
C ARG A 236 18.82 -31.23 -32.84
N GLU A 237 18.70 -30.44 -33.90
CA GLU A 237 18.43 -30.99 -35.23
C GLU A 237 19.66 -31.79 -35.69
N SER A 238 19.46 -32.87 -36.46
CA SER A 238 20.56 -33.65 -37.02
C SER A 238 21.42 -32.74 -37.90
N GLY A 239 22.72 -32.68 -37.57
CA GLY A 239 23.65 -31.76 -38.20
C GLY A 239 23.74 -31.95 -39.71
N GLY A 240 23.84 -30.83 -40.44
CA GLY A 240 24.14 -30.79 -41.87
C GLY A 240 25.49 -31.43 -42.17
N GLY A 241 25.49 -32.76 -42.36
CA GLY A 241 26.65 -33.51 -42.80
C GLY A 241 27.15 -32.97 -44.16
N ARG A 242 28.48 -32.94 -44.34
CA ARG A 242 29.09 -32.64 -45.63
C ARG A 242 28.53 -33.59 -46.69
N LYS A 243 28.04 -33.04 -47.80
CA LYS A 243 27.62 -33.81 -48.98
C LYS A 243 28.76 -34.73 -49.39
N SER A 244 28.49 -36.04 -49.51
CA SER A 244 29.50 -37.00 -49.97
C SER A 244 29.95 -36.64 -51.39
N VAL A 245 31.25 -36.47 -51.57
CA VAL A 245 31.84 -36.33 -52.91
C VAL A 245 31.65 -37.66 -53.64
N LYS A 246 30.91 -37.65 -54.76
CA LYS A 246 30.77 -38.82 -55.63
C LYS A 246 32.17 -39.20 -56.16
N LYS A 247 32.60 -40.41 -55.87
CA LYS A 247 33.82 -41.01 -56.44
C LYS A 247 33.49 -41.44 -57.87
N ASN A 248 34.16 -40.86 -58.86
CA ASN A 248 34.11 -41.35 -60.24
C ASN A 248 34.95 -42.64 -60.35
N SER A 249 34.30 -43.71 -60.79
CA SER A 249 34.90 -44.89 -61.43
C SER A 249 34.03 -45.13 -62.66
N GLY A 250 34.46 -45.00 -63.92
CA GLY A 250 35.79 -45.24 -64.48
C GLY A 250 35.86 -46.68 -64.98
N GLY A 251 35.56 -46.89 -66.28
CA GLY A 251 35.71 -48.16 -67.04
C GLY A 251 34.61 -49.19 -66.76
N ASN A 252 34.01 -49.89 -67.73
CA ASN A 252 34.39 -50.23 -69.10
C ASN A 252 33.11 -50.42 -69.93
#